data_AF-A0A383D7L9-F1
#
_entry.id   AF-A0A383D7L9-F1
#
_cell.length_a   1.000
_cell.length_b   1.000
_cell.length_c   1.000
_cell.angle_alpha   90.00
_cell.angle_beta   90.00
_cell.angle_gamma   90.00
#
_symmetry.space_group_name_H-M   'P 1'
#
loop_
_entity.id
_entity.type
_entity.pdbx_description
1 polymer ?
#
loop_
_entity_poly.entity_id
_entity_poly.type
_entity_poly.pdbx_seq_one_letter_code
_entity_poly.pdbx_strand_id
1 'polypeptide(L)'
;WGDPVQAIVDFFTDRLAVADRDGLTDRCIIDPGTGFAPPNWPWEQRFAYQKRVYSNLGELRRFGLPLYIALPWKETVQHDELLDIVLRHRPEYGRAHYPAKIREAEERSDAR
;
A
#
# COMPACT_ATOMS: atom_id res chain seq x y z
N TRP A 1 -5.27 -11.79 16.14
CA TRP A 1 -5.63 -11.18 14.86
C TRP A 1 -5.12 -12.09 13.75
N GLY A 2 -5.88 -12.27 12.66
CA GLY A 2 -5.38 -12.96 11.46
C GLY A 2 -4.29 -12.14 10.77
N ASP A 3 -3.57 -12.73 9.81
CA ASP A 3 -2.56 -11.99 9.04
C ASP A 3 -3.24 -11.12 7.98
N PRO A 4 -3.19 -9.77 8.10
CA PRO A 4 -3.81 -8.89 7.12
C PRO A 4 -3.19 -9.03 5.73
N VAL A 5 -1.90 -9.41 5.63
CA VAL A 5 -1.21 -9.57 4.35
C VAL A 5 -1.79 -10.77 3.61
N GLN A 6 -1.95 -11.90 4.30
CA GLN A 6 -2.54 -13.10 3.71
C GLN A 6 -3.99 -12.84 3.26
N ALA A 7 -4.79 -12.15 4.09
CA ALA A 7 -6.16 -11.81 3.72
C ALA A 7 -6.24 -10.95 2.45
N ILE A 8 -5.31 -10.01 2.26
CA ILE A 8 -5.22 -9.19 1.04
C ILE A 8 -4.80 -10.05 -0.16
N VAL A 9 -3.83 -10.95 0.02
CA VAL A 9 -3.37 -11.89 -1.04
C VAL A 9 -4.51 -12.81 -1.48
N ASP A 10 -5.26 -13.37 -0.54
CA ASP A 10 -6.41 -14.25 -0.83
C ASP A 10 -7.48 -13.48 -1.60
N PHE A 11 -7.81 -12.26 -1.15
CA PHE A 11 -8.75 -11.39 -1.84
C PHE A 11 -8.34 -11.11 -3.29
N PHE A 12 -7.08 -10.73 -3.54
CA PHE A 12 -6.62 -10.45 -4.89
C PHE A 12 -6.52 -11.70 -5.76
N THR A 13 -6.19 -12.86 -5.18
CA THR A 13 -6.23 -14.15 -5.89
C THR A 13 -7.63 -14.40 -6.45
N ASP A 14 -8.66 -14.26 -5.62
CA ASP A 14 -10.05 -14.46 -6.05
C ASP A 14 -10.51 -13.38 -7.03
N ARG A 15 -10.15 -12.11 -6.79
CA ARG A 15 -10.58 -11.00 -7.64
C ARG A 15 -9.93 -11.01 -9.02
N LEU A 16 -8.67 -11.39 -9.13
CA LEU A 16 -7.97 -11.50 -10.40
C LEU A 16 -8.47 -12.70 -11.20
N ALA A 17 -8.81 -13.83 -10.55
CA ALA A 17 -9.45 -14.95 -11.23
C ALA A 17 -10.80 -14.54 -11.88
N VAL A 18 -11.54 -13.61 -11.27
CA VAL A 18 -12.75 -13.06 -11.88
C VAL A 18 -12.42 -12.21 -13.11
N ALA A 19 -11.42 -11.34 -13.04
CA ALA A 19 -10.99 -10.50 -14.16
C ALA A 19 -10.40 -11.31 -15.33
N ASP A 20 -9.71 -12.40 -15.02
CA ASP A 20 -9.09 -13.29 -15.98
C ASP A 20 -10.11 -13.99 -16.89
N ARG A 21 -11.29 -14.33 -16.36
CA ARG A 21 -12.40 -14.89 -17.16
C ARG A 21 -12.83 -13.99 -18.32
N ASP A 22 -12.61 -12.68 -18.18
CA ASP A 22 -12.94 -11.67 -19.18
C ASP A 22 -11.69 -11.16 -19.93
N GLY A 23 -10.51 -11.73 -19.67
CA GLY A 23 -9.23 -11.31 -20.27
C GLY A 23 -8.77 -9.92 -19.83
N LEU A 24 -9.12 -9.49 -18.61
CA LEU A 24 -8.88 -8.12 -18.12
C LEU A 24 -7.72 -8.00 -17.14
N THR A 25 -7.05 -9.09 -16.77
CA THR A 25 -5.97 -9.10 -15.74
C THR A 25 -4.88 -8.07 -16.02
N ASP A 26 -4.41 -7.95 -17.26
CA ASP A 26 -3.33 -7.02 -17.64
C ASP A 26 -3.73 -5.53 -17.54
N ARG A 27 -5.02 -5.24 -17.33
CA ARG A 27 -5.55 -3.89 -17.11
C ARG A 27 -5.75 -3.57 -15.63
N CYS A 28 -5.49 -4.53 -14.74
CA CYS A 28 -5.64 -4.37 -13.31
C CYS A 28 -4.43 -3.69 -12.66
N ILE A 29 -4.68 -3.03 -11.55
CA ILE A 29 -3.69 -2.41 -10.67
C ILE A 29 -4.03 -2.83 -9.23
N ILE A 30 -3.03 -3.09 -8.41
CA ILE A 30 -3.20 -3.58 -7.04
C ILE A 30 -3.11 -2.41 -6.06
N ASP A 31 -4.20 -2.15 -5.33
CA ASP A 31 -4.25 -1.23 -4.19
C ASP A 31 -4.65 -2.00 -2.93
N PRO A 32 -3.75 -2.19 -1.94
CA PRO A 32 -4.07 -2.91 -0.69
C PRO A 32 -5.10 -2.20 0.19
N GLY A 33 -5.52 -0.98 -0.15
CA GLY A 33 -6.66 -0.32 0.48
C GLY A 33 -6.44 -0.05 1.97
N THR A 34 -5.21 0.24 2.41
CA THR A 34 -4.86 0.38 3.84
C THR A 34 -5.59 1.51 4.57
N GLY A 35 -6.23 2.42 3.84
CA GLY A 35 -7.13 3.44 4.37
C GLY A 35 -8.52 2.93 4.76
N PHE A 36 -8.92 1.73 4.31
CA PHE A 36 -10.24 1.14 4.54
C PHE A 36 -10.32 0.23 5.80
N ALA A 37 -9.34 0.32 6.70
CA ALA A 37 -9.43 -0.35 8.00
C ALA A 37 -10.68 0.11 8.78
N PRO A 38 -11.31 -0.77 9.60
CA PRO A 38 -12.60 -0.51 10.24
C PRO A 38 -12.67 0.87 10.91
N PRO A 39 -13.75 1.67 10.72
CA PRO A 39 -13.82 3.09 11.08
C PRO A 39 -13.60 3.36 12.58
N ASN A 40 -13.94 2.41 13.44
CA ASN A 40 -13.85 2.52 14.89
C ASN A 40 -12.48 2.15 15.49
N TRP A 41 -11.49 1.78 14.67
CA TRP A 41 -10.16 1.44 15.20
C TRP A 41 -9.44 2.66 15.78
N PRO A 42 -8.90 2.55 17.01
CA PRO A 42 -7.93 3.50 17.55
C PRO A 42 -6.74 3.66 16.59
N TRP A 43 -6.12 4.83 16.63
CA TRP A 43 -5.01 5.15 15.75
C TRP A 43 -3.84 4.17 15.89
N GLU A 44 -3.54 3.70 17.10
CA GLU A 44 -2.46 2.76 17.37
C GLU A 44 -2.68 1.42 16.64
N GLN A 45 -3.93 0.96 16.57
CA GLN A 45 -4.30 -0.26 15.85
C GLN A 45 -4.21 -0.04 14.33
N ARG A 46 -4.66 1.13 13.85
CA ARG A 46 -4.54 1.51 12.44
C ARG A 46 -3.09 1.60 12.01
N PHE A 47 -2.27 2.27 12.80
CA PHE A 47 -0.85 2.40 12.55
C PHE A 47 -0.17 1.03 12.50
N ALA A 48 -0.43 0.15 13.47
CA ALA A 48 0.12 -1.21 13.48
C ALA A 48 -0.30 -2.02 12.25
N TYR A 49 -1.57 -1.91 11.85
CA TYR A 49 -2.09 -2.55 10.63
C TYR A 49 -1.43 -1.99 9.36
N GLN A 50 -1.42 -0.66 9.20
CA GLN A 50 -0.82 0.00 8.04
C GLN A 50 0.67 -0.33 7.94
N LYS A 51 1.40 -0.29 9.05
CA LYS A 51 2.82 -0.65 9.11
C LYS A 51 3.04 -2.11 8.72
N ARG A 52 2.21 -3.04 9.20
CA ARG A 52 2.27 -4.46 8.83
C ARG A 52 2.05 -4.64 7.32
N VAL A 53 1.02 -4.04 6.75
CA VAL A 53 0.74 -4.17 5.31
C VAL A 53 1.84 -3.50 4.48
N TYR A 54 2.22 -2.26 4.80
CA TYR A 54 3.23 -1.52 4.04
C TYR A 54 4.61 -2.20 4.07
N SER A 55 5.01 -2.79 5.20
CA SER A 55 6.29 -3.52 5.29
C SER A 55 6.31 -4.84 4.49
N ASN A 56 5.14 -5.29 4.00
CA ASN A 56 4.98 -6.54 3.26
C ASN A 56 4.40 -6.31 1.86
N LEU A 57 4.50 -5.09 1.30
CA LEU A 57 4.03 -4.81 -0.07
C LEU A 57 4.73 -5.69 -1.13
N GLY A 58 5.91 -6.21 -0.82
CA GLY A 58 6.62 -7.19 -1.64
C GLY A 58 5.80 -8.45 -1.94
N GLU A 59 4.95 -8.90 -1.02
CA GLU A 59 4.10 -10.08 -1.23
C GLU A 59 3.10 -9.87 -2.38
N LEU A 60 2.64 -8.64 -2.59
CA LEU A 60 1.70 -8.31 -3.67
C LEU A 60 2.35 -8.30 -5.04
N ARG A 61 3.69 -8.23 -5.12
CA ARG A 61 4.44 -8.29 -6.39
C ARG A 61 4.28 -9.63 -7.09
N ARG A 62 3.86 -10.68 -6.37
CA ARG A 62 3.61 -12.02 -6.95
C ARG A 62 2.54 -12.03 -8.05
N PHE A 63 1.67 -11.03 -8.08
CA PHE A 63 0.64 -10.90 -9.11
C PHE A 63 1.18 -10.32 -10.42
N GLY A 64 2.42 -9.83 -10.46
CA GLY A 64 3.01 -9.24 -11.67
C GLY A 64 2.35 -7.94 -12.14
N LEU A 65 1.52 -7.30 -11.29
CA LEU A 65 0.76 -6.10 -11.61
C LEU A 65 1.33 -4.86 -10.90
N PRO A 66 1.09 -3.65 -11.43
CA PRO A 66 1.51 -2.40 -10.77
C PRO A 66 0.85 -2.22 -9.40
N LEU A 67 1.59 -1.61 -8.47
CA LEU A 67 1.09 -1.19 -7.17
C LEU A 67 0.63 0.28 -7.21
N TYR A 68 -0.54 0.53 -6.65
CA TYR A 68 -1.08 1.87 -6.41
C TYR A 68 -1.31 2.07 -4.92
N ILE A 69 -0.64 3.04 -4.31
CA ILE A 69 -0.69 3.26 -2.87
C ILE A 69 -1.20 4.66 -2.56
N ALA A 70 -2.21 4.75 -1.69
CA ALA A 70 -2.55 6.01 -1.03
C ALA A 70 -1.44 6.39 -0.04
N LEU A 71 -0.69 7.46 -0.35
CA LEU A 71 0.49 7.83 0.42
C LEU A 71 0.11 8.50 1.76
N PRO A 72 0.75 8.11 2.88
CA PRO A 72 0.60 8.80 4.15
C PRO A 72 0.95 10.28 4.00
N TRP A 73 0.09 11.17 4.50
CA TRP A 73 0.19 12.60 4.22
C TRP A 73 0.20 13.48 5.47
N LYS A 74 -0.37 13.02 6.59
CA LYS A 74 -0.39 13.80 7.83
C LYS A 74 1.03 14.02 8.35
N GLU A 75 1.25 15.15 9.02
CA GLU A 75 2.55 15.54 9.55
C GLU A 75 2.70 15.02 10.98
N THR A 76 3.08 13.75 11.09
CA THR A 76 3.37 13.11 12.37
C THR A 76 4.50 12.10 12.15
N VAL A 77 5.30 11.85 13.19
CA VAL A 77 6.40 10.86 13.15
C VAL A 77 5.95 9.51 12.60
N GLN A 78 4.77 9.04 13.00
CA GLN A 78 4.25 7.74 12.54
C GLN A 78 3.81 7.75 11.08
N HIS A 79 3.23 8.85 10.58
CA HIS A 79 2.87 8.93 9.16
C HIS A 79 4.12 9.07 8.28
N ASP A 80 5.13 9.79 8.74
CA ASP A 80 6.40 9.90 8.03
C ASP A 80 7.12 8.54 8.01
N GLU A 81 7.07 7.77 9.11
CA GLU A 81 7.55 6.39 9.15
C GLU A 81 6.83 5.48 8.14
N LEU A 82 5.50 5.57 8.07
CA LEU A 82 4.72 4.79 7.09
C LEU A 82 5.09 5.19 5.66
N LEU A 83 5.29 6.49 5.41
CA LEU A 83 5.70 6.98 4.08
C LEU A 83 7.06 6.42 3.69
N ASP A 84 8.04 6.46 4.58
CA ASP A 84 9.38 5.90 4.35
C ASP A 84 9.32 4.40 4.01
N ILE A 85 8.48 3.63 4.73
CA ILE A 85 8.27 2.21 4.43
C ILE A 85 7.71 2.02 3.02
N VAL A 86 6.66 2.77 2.65
CA VAL A 86 6.03 2.67 1.33
C VAL A 86 7.02 3.01 0.22
N LEU A 87 7.79 4.10 0.36
CA LEU A 87 8.73 4.53 -0.67
C LEU A 87 9.85 3.50 -0.92
N ARG A 88 10.31 2.77 0.10
CA ARG A 88 11.28 1.66 -0.07
C ARG A 88 10.76 0.54 -0.97
N HIS A 89 9.44 0.33 -1.02
CA HIS A 89 8.83 -0.67 -1.90
C HIS A 89 8.64 -0.19 -3.34
N ARG A 90 8.96 1.08 -3.64
CA ARG A 90 8.92 1.70 -4.97
C ARG A 90 7.63 1.37 -5.74
N PRO A 91 6.44 1.72 -5.22
CA PRO A 91 5.20 1.49 -5.94
C PRO A 91 5.18 2.29 -7.25
N GLU A 92 4.54 1.75 -8.28
CA GLU A 92 4.44 2.40 -9.59
C GLU A 92 3.60 3.68 -9.53
N TYR A 93 2.61 3.71 -8.63
CA TYR A 93 1.72 4.84 -8.47
C TYR A 93 1.53 5.22 -7.00
N GLY A 94 1.66 6.51 -6.71
CA GLY A 94 1.36 7.10 -5.41
C GLY A 94 0.22 8.12 -5.51
N ARG A 95 -0.83 7.97 -4.70
CA ARG A 95 -1.88 9.00 -4.54
C ARG A 95 -1.53 9.91 -3.38
N ALA A 96 -1.19 11.17 -3.67
CA ALA A 96 -0.74 12.14 -2.69
C ALA A 96 -1.75 13.28 -2.50
N HIS A 97 -1.87 13.77 -1.26
CA HIS A 97 -2.53 15.06 -0.98
C HIS A 97 -1.58 16.24 -1.20
N TYR A 98 -0.30 16.06 -0.90
CA TYR A 98 0.75 17.08 -1.02
C TYR A 98 1.92 16.53 -1.84
N PRO A 99 1.89 16.63 -3.19
CA PRO A 99 2.91 16.03 -4.05
C PRO A 99 4.34 16.51 -3.76
N ALA A 100 4.53 17.80 -3.42
CA ALA A 100 5.84 18.35 -3.08
C ALA A 100 6.51 17.63 -1.90
N LYS A 101 5.76 17.40 -0.79
CA LYS A 101 6.24 16.63 0.37
C LYS A 101 6.71 15.23 -0.01
N ILE A 102 5.99 14.58 -0.93
CA ILE A 102 6.35 13.23 -1.40
C ILE A 102 7.66 13.27 -2.19
N ARG A 103 7.84 14.24 -3.09
CA ARG A 103 9.08 14.40 -3.86
C ARG A 103 10.29 14.62 -2.95
N GLU A 104 10.15 15.48 -1.94
CA GLU A 104 11.21 15.68 -0.95
C GLU A 104 11.53 14.39 -0.18
N ALA A 105 10.53 13.55 0.11
CA ALA A 105 10.74 12.27 0.78
C ALA A 105 11.42 11.22 -0.13
N GLU A 106 11.07 11.20 -1.42
CA GLU A 106 11.73 10.38 -2.44
C GLU A 106 13.21 10.77 -2.57
N GLU A 107 13.52 12.06 -2.72
CA GLU A 107 14.89 12.57 -2.81
C GLU A 107 15.74 12.20 -1.59
N ARG A 108 15.18 12.31 -0.38
CA ARG A 108 15.86 11.89 0.86
C ARG A 108 16.10 10.37 0.92
N SER A 109 15.25 9.58 0.28
CA SER A 109 15.33 8.12 0.28
C SER A 109 16.34 7.60 -0.74
N ASP A 110 16.42 8.23 -1.92
CA ASP A 110 17.37 7.87 -2.98
C ASP A 110 18.81 8.33 -2.68
N ALA A 111 18.99 9.29 -1.78
CA ALA A 111 20.30 9.72 -1.30
C ALA A 111 20.94 8.77 -0.26
N ARG A 112 20.28 7.67 0.10
CA ARG A 112 20.72 6.67 1.11
C ARG A 112 20.99 5.31 0.47
#